data_AF-A0DIJ8-F1
#
_entry.id   AF-A0DIJ8-F1
#
_cell.length_a   1.000
_cell.length_b   1.000
_cell.length_c   1.000
_cell.angle_alpha   90.00
_cell.angle_beta   90.00
_cell.angle_gamma   90.00
#
_symmetry.space_group_name_H-M   'P 1'
#
loop_
_entity.id
_entity.type
_entity.pdbx_description
1 polymer ?
#
loop_
_entity_poly.entity_id
_entity_poly.type
_entity_poly.pdbx_seq_one_letter_code
_entity_poly.pdbx_strand_id
1 'polypeptide(L)'
;MDQNYIDKQVKQGKVLVVINKLVYDLTDFKTRHPGGFKILEKYNGYDVTRQFEVVIRHSEKAKEMMKEFFIGSFQDRRQKVSWDHIRSNQEKLYIVISNNLYDCTEFADNHPGGKEILQLYKNQNATEAFKRLGHSQEAREKMDLYKIGELEHKKAEGNSQRWLLFFIGLVIAYIYKSIAY
;
A
#
# COMPACT_ATOMS: atom_id res chain seq x y z
N MET A 1 5.92 3.41 15.54
CA MET A 1 4.61 2.79 15.23
C MET A 1 4.56 2.50 13.74
N ASP A 2 3.91 1.43 13.31
CA ASP A 2 3.70 1.10 11.88
C ASP A 2 2.21 1.10 11.54
N GLN A 3 1.86 0.84 10.28
CA GLN A 3 0.45 0.85 9.83
C GLN A 3 -0.42 -0.12 10.63
N ASN A 4 0.10 -1.31 10.98
CA ASN A 4 -0.65 -2.29 11.77
C ASN A 4 -1.05 -1.76 13.16
N TYR A 5 -0.16 -1.03 13.82
CA TYR A 5 -0.49 -0.35 15.08
C TYR A 5 -1.61 0.66 14.87
N ILE A 6 -1.50 1.50 13.83
CA ILE A 6 -2.49 2.54 13.53
C ILE A 6 -3.86 1.92 13.28
N ASP A 7 -3.95 0.93 12.38
CA ASP A 7 -5.20 0.26 12.02
C ASP A 7 -5.87 -0.40 13.23
N LYS A 8 -5.07 -0.99 14.13
CA LYS A 8 -5.58 -1.58 15.38
C LYS A 8 -6.21 -0.52 16.28
N GLN A 9 -5.57 0.64 16.44
CA GLN A 9 -6.11 1.73 17.26
C GLN A 9 -7.36 2.35 16.64
N VAL A 10 -7.38 2.55 15.32
CA VAL A 10 -8.55 3.06 14.60
C VAL A 10 -9.76 2.15 14.78
N LYS A 11 -9.57 0.82 14.68
CA LYS A 11 -10.62 -0.17 14.98
C LYS A 11 -11.12 -0.11 16.43
N GLN A 12 -10.31 0.39 17.36
CA GLN A 12 -10.69 0.64 18.76
C GLN A 12 -11.37 2.00 18.96
N GLY A 13 -11.68 2.73 17.89
CA GLY A 13 -12.37 4.02 17.93
C GLY A 13 -11.46 5.23 18.09
N LYS A 14 -10.13 5.05 18.03
CA LYS A 14 -9.18 6.16 18.03
C LYS A 14 -9.22 6.92 16.71
N VAL A 15 -8.87 8.21 16.77
CA VAL A 15 -8.67 9.06 15.59
C VAL A 15 -7.19 9.37 15.48
N LEU A 16 -6.47 8.65 14.62
CA LEU A 16 -5.04 8.80 14.44
C LEU A 16 -4.71 9.33 13.05
N VAL A 17 -3.70 10.19 12.95
CA VAL A 17 -3.16 10.63 11.65
C VAL A 17 -1.64 10.63 11.67
N VAL A 18 -1.03 10.42 10.51
CA VAL A 18 0.42 10.54 10.32
C VAL A 18 0.73 11.83 9.55
N ILE A 19 1.64 12.66 10.07
CA ILE A 19 2.12 13.89 9.40
C ILE A 19 3.63 13.95 9.57
N ASN A 20 4.37 14.06 8.47
CA ASN A 20 5.84 14.12 8.43
C ASN A 20 6.50 12.94 9.17
N LYS A 21 5.94 11.73 9.02
CA LYS A 21 6.37 10.52 9.76
C LYS A 21 6.20 10.61 11.28
N LEU A 22 5.35 11.49 11.77
CA LEU A 22 4.97 11.60 13.18
C LEU A 22 3.50 11.22 13.31
N VAL A 23 3.17 10.46 14.35
CA VAL A 23 1.81 9.98 14.63
C VAL A 23 1.17 10.89 15.68
N TYR A 24 -0.07 11.29 15.42
CA TYR A 24 -0.86 12.15 16.30
C TYR A 24 -2.19 11.49 16.68
N ASP A 25 -2.54 11.53 17.97
CA ASP A 25 -3.86 11.09 18.48
C ASP A 25 -4.79 12.30 18.62
N LEU A 26 -5.77 12.37 17.72
CA LEU A 26 -6.78 13.43 17.66
C LEU A 26 -8.11 13.00 18.27
N THR A 27 -8.16 11.90 19.02
CA THR A 27 -9.42 11.34 19.56
C THR A 27 -10.20 12.37 20.38
N ASP A 28 -9.52 13.14 21.22
CA ASP A 28 -10.13 14.17 22.07
C ASP A 28 -10.23 15.54 21.38
N PHE A 29 -9.62 15.68 20.20
CA PHE A 29 -9.66 16.88 19.39
C PHE A 29 -10.73 16.83 18.29
N LYS A 30 -11.22 15.64 17.94
CA LYS A 30 -12.06 15.39 16.76
C LYS A 30 -13.32 16.26 16.66
N THR A 31 -13.90 16.67 17.79
CA THR A 31 -15.08 17.54 17.88
C THR A 31 -14.75 19.03 17.88
N ARG A 32 -13.50 19.39 18.17
CA ARG A 32 -12.99 20.77 18.25
C ARG A 32 -12.27 21.20 16.98
N HIS A 33 -12.06 20.29 16.03
CA HIS A 33 -11.39 20.59 14.78
C HIS A 33 -12.18 21.62 13.96
N PRO A 34 -11.60 22.81 13.64
CA PRO A 34 -12.32 23.88 12.93
C PRO A 34 -12.81 23.50 11.52
N GLY A 35 -12.18 22.51 10.87
CA GLY A 35 -12.64 21.95 9.59
C GLY A 35 -13.77 20.92 9.72
N GLY A 36 -14.26 20.68 10.94
CA GLY A 36 -15.28 19.69 11.26
C GLY A 36 -14.73 18.27 11.44
N PHE A 37 -15.53 17.40 12.06
CA PHE A 37 -15.15 16.01 12.31
C PHE A 37 -15.04 15.15 11.04
N LYS A 38 -15.92 15.40 10.05
CA LYS A 38 -16.01 14.60 8.82
C LYS A 38 -14.68 14.46 8.06
N ILE A 39 -13.86 15.52 8.06
CA ILE A 39 -12.57 15.47 7.37
C ILE A 39 -11.55 14.59 8.12
N LEU A 40 -11.58 14.61 9.47
CA LEU A 40 -10.72 13.74 10.27
C LEU A 40 -11.16 12.27 10.15
N GLU A 41 -12.46 12.02 10.13
CA GLU A 41 -13.02 10.69 9.91
C GLU A 41 -12.60 10.12 8.54
N LYS A 42 -12.67 10.94 7.48
CA LYS A 42 -12.29 10.55 6.13
C LYS A 42 -10.83 10.10 6.01
N TYR A 43 -9.93 10.70 6.80
CA TYR A 43 -8.49 10.42 6.76
C TYR A 43 -7.98 9.70 8.01
N ASN A 44 -8.87 9.10 8.80
CA ASN A 44 -8.48 8.40 10.01
C ASN A 44 -7.63 7.18 9.69
N GLY A 45 -6.43 7.12 10.26
CA GLY A 45 -5.46 6.04 10.07
C GLY A 45 -4.47 6.24 8.95
N TYR A 46 -4.51 7.38 8.24
CA TYR A 46 -3.67 7.63 7.07
C TYR A 46 -2.57 8.67 7.30
N ASP A 47 -1.59 8.65 6.41
CA ASP A 47 -0.64 9.75 6.26
C ASP A 47 -1.32 10.91 5.54
N VAL A 48 -1.50 12.01 6.26
CA VAL A 48 -2.14 13.25 5.81
C VAL A 48 -1.15 14.39 5.68
N THR A 49 0.16 14.10 5.64
CA THR A 49 1.23 15.10 5.55
C THR A 49 0.92 16.13 4.47
N ARG A 50 0.56 15.65 3.28
CA ARG A 50 0.30 16.52 2.14
C ARG A 50 -1.00 17.31 2.32
N GLN A 51 -2.06 16.69 2.83
CA GLN A 51 -3.32 17.39 3.10
C GLN A 51 -3.10 18.49 4.15
N PHE A 52 -2.31 18.20 5.18
CA PHE A 52 -2.01 19.11 6.27
C PHE A 52 -1.13 20.30 5.83
N GLU A 53 -0.02 20.02 5.13
CA GLU A 53 1.00 21.02 4.76
C GLU A 53 0.69 21.76 3.46
N VAL A 54 0.15 21.06 2.44
CA VAL A 54 0.11 21.56 1.06
C VAL A 54 -1.30 21.90 0.61
N VAL A 55 -2.28 21.05 0.91
CA VAL A 55 -3.65 21.22 0.42
C VAL A 55 -4.41 22.22 1.29
N ILE A 56 -4.54 21.91 2.58
CA ILE A 56 -5.25 22.77 3.54
C ILE A 56 -4.34 23.92 3.99
N ARG A 57 -3.02 23.68 4.04
CA ARG A 57 -2.00 24.66 4.47
C ARG A 57 -2.33 25.23 5.85
N HIS A 58 -2.34 24.36 6.85
CA HIS A 58 -2.63 24.78 8.22
C HIS A 58 -1.66 25.87 8.71
N SER A 59 -2.19 26.82 9.49
CA SER A 59 -1.39 27.91 10.07
C SER A 59 -0.29 27.38 11.00
N GLU A 60 0.79 28.15 11.19
CA GLU A 60 1.87 27.78 12.13
C GLU A 60 1.37 27.55 13.56
N LYS A 61 0.32 28.26 14.00
CA LYS A 61 -0.33 28.01 15.29
C LYS A 61 -0.97 26.62 15.37
N ALA A 62 -1.59 26.16 14.29
CA ALA A 62 -2.14 24.81 14.22
C ALA A 62 -1.02 23.76 14.23
N LYS A 63 0.11 24.02 13.55
CA LYS A 63 1.30 23.14 13.61
C LYS A 63 1.89 23.07 15.02
N GLU A 64 1.94 24.18 15.72
CA GLU A 64 2.40 24.22 17.11
C GLU A 64 1.46 23.42 18.03
N MET A 65 0.15 23.60 17.88
CA MET A 65 -0.87 22.86 18.63
C MET A 65 -0.76 21.33 18.41
N MET A 66 -0.39 20.89 17.21
CA MET A 66 -0.25 19.46 16.91
C MET A 66 0.77 18.77 17.83
N LYS A 67 1.76 19.49 18.39
CA LYS A 67 2.74 18.92 19.30
C LYS A 67 2.11 18.30 20.55
N GLU A 68 0.97 18.81 21.02
CA GLU A 68 0.24 18.27 22.17
C GLU A 68 -0.38 16.90 21.90
N PHE A 69 -0.65 16.58 20.63
CA PHE A 69 -1.28 15.33 20.21
C PHE A 69 -0.27 14.28 19.74
N PHE A 70 1.03 14.58 19.77
CA PHE A 70 2.07 13.69 19.30
C PHE A 70 2.19 12.45 20.20
N ILE A 71 2.18 11.26 19.59
CA ILE A 71 2.30 9.98 20.33
C ILE A 71 3.51 9.14 19.92
N GLY A 72 4.22 9.49 18.85
CA GLY A 72 5.44 8.77 18.45
C GLY A 72 5.78 8.88 16.97
N SER A 73 6.92 8.32 16.57
CA SER A 73 7.33 8.28 15.17
C SER A 73 6.65 7.14 14.40
N PHE A 74 6.29 7.42 13.15
CA PHE A 74 5.82 6.45 12.18
C PHE A 74 7.01 5.81 11.46
N GLN A 75 7.02 4.49 11.45
CA GLN A 75 7.93 3.68 10.65
C GLN A 75 7.11 3.08 9.52
N ASP A 76 7.42 3.52 8.30
CA ASP A 76 6.85 2.94 7.08
C ASP A 76 7.43 1.52 6.89
N ARG A 77 6.87 0.58 7.65
CA ARG A 77 7.03 -0.86 7.44
C ARG A 77 5.87 -1.37 6.60
N ARG A 78 5.47 -0.63 5.55
CA ARG A 78 4.45 -1.12 4.61
C ARG A 78 4.81 -2.53 4.21
N GLN A 79 3.85 -3.43 4.44
CA GLN A 79 4.07 -4.85 4.30
C GLN A 79 4.51 -5.11 2.86
N LYS A 80 5.67 -5.73 2.73
CA LYS A 80 6.08 -6.32 1.47
C LYS A 80 5.06 -7.42 1.18
N VAL A 81 4.34 -7.29 0.08
CA VAL A 81 3.28 -8.22 -0.32
C VAL A 81 3.78 -9.04 -1.50
N SER A 82 3.52 -10.35 -1.48
CA SER A 82 3.86 -11.22 -2.59
C SER A 82 2.70 -11.35 -3.56
N TRP A 83 2.97 -11.81 -4.78
CA TRP A 83 1.92 -12.20 -5.71
C TRP A 83 1.04 -13.33 -5.18
N ASP A 84 1.52 -14.13 -4.22
CA ASP A 84 0.73 -15.20 -3.59
C ASP A 84 -0.37 -14.64 -2.68
N HIS A 85 -0.15 -13.47 -2.06
CA HIS A 85 -1.20 -12.77 -1.34
C HIS A 85 -2.37 -12.40 -2.27
N ILE A 86 -2.06 -11.89 -3.47
CA ILE A 86 -3.08 -11.57 -4.49
C ILE A 86 -3.78 -12.86 -4.95
N ARG A 87 -3.03 -13.94 -5.19
CA ARG A 87 -3.61 -15.23 -5.60
C ARG A 87 -4.56 -15.81 -4.57
N SER A 88 -4.26 -15.64 -3.28
CA SER A 88 -5.03 -16.20 -2.18
C SER A 88 -6.32 -15.43 -1.85
N ASN A 89 -6.53 -14.24 -2.43
CA ASN A 89 -7.69 -13.38 -2.17
C ASN A 89 -8.39 -12.99 -3.49
N GLN A 90 -8.86 -13.99 -4.25
CA GLN A 90 -9.48 -13.78 -5.57
C GLN A 90 -10.80 -13.01 -5.53
N GLU A 91 -11.46 -12.96 -4.38
CA GLU A 91 -12.69 -12.20 -4.16
C GLU A 91 -12.43 -10.68 -4.13
N LYS A 92 -11.21 -10.26 -3.81
CA LYS A 92 -10.83 -8.85 -3.73
C LYS A 92 -10.49 -8.26 -5.10
N LEU A 93 -10.73 -6.97 -5.25
CA LEU A 93 -10.34 -6.19 -6.43
C LEU A 93 -8.99 -5.52 -6.17
N TYR A 94 -7.91 -6.29 -6.33
CA TYR A 94 -6.57 -5.74 -6.18
C TYR A 94 -6.03 -5.19 -7.49
N ILE A 95 -5.36 -4.04 -7.43
CA ILE A 95 -4.71 -3.42 -8.59
C ILE A 95 -3.30 -2.99 -8.20
N VAL A 96 -2.35 -3.23 -9.09
CA VAL A 96 -0.95 -2.85 -8.91
C VAL A 96 -0.66 -1.59 -9.72
N ILE A 97 -0.21 -0.53 -9.06
CA ILE A 97 0.23 0.72 -9.72
C ILE A 97 1.56 1.16 -9.13
N SER A 98 2.57 1.34 -9.98
CA SER A 98 3.93 1.75 -9.60
C SER A 98 4.52 0.89 -8.47
N ASN A 99 4.39 -0.42 -8.59
CA ASN A 99 4.81 -1.44 -7.61
C ASN A 99 4.05 -1.43 -6.27
N ASN A 100 3.04 -0.57 -6.10
CA ASN A 100 2.17 -0.55 -4.93
C ASN A 100 0.91 -1.38 -5.20
N LEU A 101 0.48 -2.14 -4.19
CA LEU A 101 -0.76 -2.90 -4.21
C LEU A 101 -1.89 -2.09 -3.57
N TYR A 102 -3.01 -1.96 -4.27
CA TYR A 102 -4.20 -1.24 -3.81
C TYR A 102 -5.40 -2.19 -3.73
N ASP A 103 -6.17 -2.11 -2.64
CA ASP A 103 -7.49 -2.73 -2.50
C ASP A 103 -8.58 -1.76 -2.94
N CYS A 104 -9.07 -1.96 -4.16
CA CYS A 104 -10.13 -1.13 -4.74
C CYS A 104 -11.53 -1.73 -4.51
N THR A 105 -11.69 -2.77 -3.68
CA THR A 105 -12.96 -3.50 -3.52
C THR A 105 -14.11 -2.57 -3.12
N GLU A 106 -13.91 -1.73 -2.10
CA GLU A 106 -14.92 -0.78 -1.63
C GLU A 106 -15.02 0.47 -2.51
N PHE A 107 -13.94 0.81 -3.21
CA PHE A 107 -13.90 1.97 -4.11
C PHE A 107 -14.59 1.71 -5.45
N ALA A 108 -14.72 0.44 -5.85
CA ALA A 108 -15.08 0.05 -7.21
C ALA A 108 -16.34 0.74 -7.73
N ASP A 109 -17.39 0.77 -6.91
CA ASP A 109 -18.69 1.36 -7.26
C ASP A 109 -18.68 2.89 -7.29
N ASN A 110 -17.67 3.52 -6.67
CA ASN A 110 -17.49 4.97 -6.59
C ASN A 110 -16.45 5.50 -7.58
N HIS A 111 -15.90 4.64 -8.45
CA HIS A 111 -14.87 5.04 -9.41
C HIS A 111 -15.46 5.89 -10.55
N PRO A 112 -15.01 7.15 -10.76
CA PRO A 112 -15.58 8.02 -11.79
C PRO A 112 -15.44 7.49 -13.23
N GLY A 113 -14.46 6.63 -13.48
CA GLY A 113 -14.27 5.97 -14.78
C GLY A 113 -15.09 4.70 -14.98
N GLY A 114 -16.02 4.38 -14.05
CA GLY A 114 -16.80 3.15 -14.04
C GLY A 114 -16.10 2.00 -13.32
N LYS A 115 -16.87 1.04 -12.83
CA LYS A 115 -16.33 -0.16 -12.16
C LYS A 115 -15.69 -1.13 -13.15
N GLU A 116 -16.20 -1.13 -14.38
CA GLU A 116 -15.83 -2.04 -15.47
C GLU A 116 -14.34 -1.91 -15.80
N ILE A 117 -13.81 -0.68 -15.83
CA ILE A 117 -12.39 -0.45 -16.11
C ILE A 117 -11.48 -0.98 -14.99
N LEU A 118 -11.92 -0.93 -13.73
CA LEU A 118 -11.17 -1.52 -12.62
C LEU A 118 -11.19 -3.05 -12.69
N GLN A 119 -12.32 -3.65 -13.07
CA GLN A 119 -12.44 -5.11 -13.25
C GLN A 119 -11.51 -5.63 -14.36
N LEU A 120 -11.30 -4.88 -15.44
CA LEU A 120 -10.36 -5.25 -16.50
C LEU A 120 -8.92 -5.42 -16.00
N TYR A 121 -8.54 -4.68 -14.95
CA TYR A 121 -7.23 -4.73 -14.32
C TYR A 121 -7.21 -5.48 -12.98
N LYS A 122 -8.28 -6.23 -12.65
CA LYS A 122 -8.34 -7.02 -11.43
C LYS A 122 -7.15 -7.97 -11.34
N ASN A 123 -6.47 -7.92 -10.20
CA ASN A 123 -5.28 -8.69 -9.85
C ASN A 123 -4.09 -8.50 -10.81
N GLN A 124 -4.04 -7.36 -11.51
CA GLN A 124 -3.04 -7.06 -12.53
C GLN A 124 -2.32 -5.73 -12.30
N ASN A 125 -1.25 -5.51 -13.07
CA ASN A 125 -0.52 -4.25 -13.11
C ASN A 125 -1.18 -3.27 -14.08
N ALA A 126 -1.75 -2.20 -13.54
CA ALA A 126 -2.42 -1.13 -14.28
C ALA A 126 -1.56 0.13 -14.43
N THR A 127 -0.26 0.08 -14.13
CA THR A 127 0.62 1.27 -14.07
C THR A 127 0.57 2.10 -15.35
N GLU A 128 0.70 1.46 -16.51
CA GLU A 128 0.74 2.18 -17.79
C GLU A 128 -0.64 2.71 -18.19
N ALA A 129 -1.71 1.94 -17.93
CA ALA A 129 -3.08 2.40 -18.13
C ALA A 129 -3.39 3.62 -17.26
N PHE A 130 -3.00 3.56 -15.98
CA PHE A 130 -3.19 4.64 -15.02
C PHE A 130 -2.46 5.93 -15.42
N LYS A 131 -1.22 5.81 -15.92
CA LYS A 131 -0.44 6.95 -16.44
C LYS A 131 -1.08 7.55 -17.69
N ARG A 132 -1.46 6.72 -18.66
CA ARG A 132 -1.99 7.17 -19.96
C ARG A 132 -3.30 7.92 -19.84
N LEU A 133 -4.16 7.55 -18.89
CA LEU A 133 -5.47 8.17 -18.69
C LEU A 133 -5.40 9.54 -18.00
N GLY A 134 -4.24 9.95 -17.50
CA GLY A 134 -4.05 11.33 -17.05
C GLY A 134 -4.87 11.71 -15.79
N HIS A 135 -5.01 10.80 -14.82
CA HIS A 135 -5.69 11.08 -13.56
C HIS A 135 -5.23 12.38 -12.90
N SER A 136 -6.15 13.11 -12.25
CA SER A 136 -5.83 14.35 -11.54
C SER A 136 -4.88 14.08 -10.36
N GLN A 137 -4.21 15.13 -9.88
CA GLN A 137 -3.35 15.02 -8.70
C GLN A 137 -4.16 14.61 -7.46
N GLU A 138 -5.38 15.12 -7.32
CA GLU A 138 -6.30 14.73 -6.24
C GLU A 138 -6.69 13.25 -6.31
N ALA A 139 -6.91 12.71 -7.52
CA ALA A 139 -7.19 11.28 -7.69
C ALA A 139 -6.00 10.42 -7.24
N ARG A 140 -4.77 10.83 -7.57
CA ARG A 140 -3.55 10.17 -7.13
C ARG A 140 -3.40 10.17 -5.61
N GLU A 141 -3.79 11.25 -4.95
CA GLU A 141 -3.78 11.33 -3.48
C GLU A 141 -4.80 10.39 -2.83
N LYS A 142 -6.00 10.32 -3.40
CA LYS A 142 -7.04 9.43 -2.88
C LYS A 142 -6.65 7.96 -2.98
N MET A 143 -5.74 7.60 -3.89
CA MET A 143 -5.24 6.22 -3.98
C MET A 143 -4.52 5.76 -2.72
N ASP A 144 -3.86 6.66 -1.99
CA ASP A 144 -3.15 6.28 -0.76
C ASP A 144 -4.12 5.70 0.29
N LEU A 145 -5.41 6.06 0.22
CA LEU A 145 -6.46 5.48 1.06
C LEU A 145 -6.66 3.98 0.82
N TYR A 146 -6.40 3.52 -0.40
CA TYR A 146 -6.63 2.16 -0.83
C TYR A 146 -5.36 1.31 -0.86
N LYS A 147 -4.20 1.90 -0.51
CA LYS A 147 -2.91 1.20 -0.57
C LYS A 147 -2.77 0.20 0.59
N ILE A 148 -2.51 -1.07 0.27
CA ILE A 148 -2.32 -2.12 1.27
C ILE A 148 -0.89 -2.65 1.36
N GLY A 149 -0.02 -2.33 0.39
CA GLY A 149 1.37 -2.76 0.45
C GLY A 149 2.19 -2.35 -0.76
N GLU A 150 3.43 -2.81 -0.79
CA GLU A 150 4.33 -2.72 -1.94
C GLU A 150 4.74 -4.13 -2.35
N LEU A 151 4.65 -4.44 -3.65
CA LEU A 151 5.01 -5.76 -4.14
C LEU A 151 6.50 -6.04 -3.91
N GLU A 152 6.78 -7.25 -3.43
CA GLU A 152 8.13 -7.80 -3.43
C GLU A 152 8.63 -7.89 -4.86
N HIS A 153 9.76 -7.23 -5.14
CA HIS A 153 10.57 -7.64 -6.27
C HIS A 153 10.99 -9.08 -6.01
N LYS A 154 10.52 -10.03 -6.83
CA LYS A 154 11.19 -11.31 -6.91
C LYS A 154 12.66 -11.00 -7.17
N LYS A 155 13.54 -11.25 -6.20
CA LYS A 155 14.95 -11.48 -6.51
C LYS A 155 14.90 -12.56 -7.58
N ALA A 156 15.50 -12.31 -8.74
CA ALA A 156 15.70 -13.37 -9.71
C ALA A 156 16.36 -14.51 -8.92
N GLU A 157 15.62 -15.59 -8.70
CA GLU A 157 16.18 -16.78 -8.09
C GLU A 157 17.32 -17.19 -9.02
N GLY A 158 18.55 -17.02 -8.55
CA GLY A 158 19.72 -17.56 -9.23
C GLY A 158 19.48 -19.05 -9.36
N ASN A 159 19.09 -19.48 -10.55
CA ASN A 159 18.70 -20.85 -10.87
C ASN A 159 19.92 -21.80 -10.88
N SER A 160 21.02 -21.42 -10.22
CA SER A 160 22.32 -22.08 -10.26
C SER A 160 22.31 -23.47 -9.61
N GLN A 161 21.45 -23.71 -8.63
CA GLN A 161 21.37 -25.03 -7.96
C GLN A 161 20.55 -26.06 -8.77
N ARG A 162 19.49 -25.62 -9.47
CA ARG A 162 18.69 -26.52 -10.33
C ARG A 162 19.44 -26.95 -11.58
N TRP A 163 20.20 -26.04 -12.20
CA TRP A 163 21.07 -26.38 -13.33
C TRP A 163 22.22 -27.30 -12.92
N LEU A 164 22.80 -27.12 -11.72
CA LEU A 164 23.88 -27.99 -11.23
C LEU A 164 23.39 -29.43 -11.02
N LEU A 165 22.22 -29.62 -10.41
CA LEU A 165 21.64 -30.96 -10.24
C LEU A 165 21.27 -31.61 -11.59
N PHE A 166 20.80 -30.82 -12.55
CA PHE A 166 20.51 -31.30 -13.91
C PHE A 166 21.79 -31.70 -14.67
N PHE A 167 22.87 -30.91 -14.54
CA PHE A 167 24.18 -31.22 -15.12
C PHE A 167 24.84 -32.44 -14.46
N ILE A 168 24.79 -32.55 -13.13
CA ILE A 168 25.31 -33.71 -12.39
C ILE A 168 24.58 -34.99 -12.83
N GLY A 169 23.25 -34.92 -13.00
CA GLY A 169 22.45 -36.05 -13.50
C GLY A 169 22.87 -36.51 -14.91
N LEU A 170 23.12 -35.58 -15.83
CA LEU A 170 23.56 -35.89 -17.20
C LEU A 170 24.98 -36.48 -17.24
N VAL A 171 25.90 -35.98 -16.41
CA VAL A 171 27.27 -36.50 -16.32
C VAL A 171 27.28 -37.92 -15.75
N ILE A 172 26.49 -38.18 -14.70
CA ILE A 172 26.34 -39.53 -14.13
C ILE A 172 25.75 -40.49 -15.17
N ALA A 173 24.68 -40.08 -15.87
CA ALA A 173 24.08 -40.92 -16.92
C ALA A 173 25.05 -41.22 -18.07
N TYR A 174 25.88 -40.26 -18.47
CA TYR A 174 26.91 -40.44 -19.50
C TYR A 174 28.00 -41.44 -19.05
N ILE A 175 28.50 -41.30 -17.81
CA ILE A 175 29.50 -42.21 -17.25
C ILE A 175 28.98 -43.65 -17.16
N TYR A 176 27.73 -43.85 -16.69
CA TYR A 176 27.12 -45.19 -16.62
C TYR A 176 26.90 -45.81 -18.00
N LYS A 177 26.60 -44.99 -19.03
CA LYS A 177 26.45 -45.47 -20.42
C LYS A 177 27.78 -45.87 -21.05
N SER A 178 28.90 -45.25 -20.64
CA SER A 178 30.25 -45.55 -21.15
C SER A 178 30.93 -46.76 -20.49
N ILE A 179 30.44 -47.24 -19.36
CA ILE A 179 30.95 -48.45 -18.67
C ILE A 179 30.21 -49.72 -19.14
N ALA A 180 29.07 -49.58 -19.81
CA ALA A 180 28.20 -50.68 -20.24
C ALA A 180 28.57 -51.31 -21.61
N TYR A 181 29.79 -51.09 -22.11
CA TYR A 181 30.32 -51.70 -23.34
C TYR A 181 31.74 -52.22 -23.14
#